data_AF-A0A6N6S2N4-F1
#
_entry.id   AF-A0A6N6S2N4-F1
#
_cell.length_a   1.000
_cell.length_b   1.000
_cell.length_c   1.000
_cell.angle_alpha   90.00
_cell.angle_beta   90.00
_cell.angle_gamma   90.00
#
_symmetry.space_group_name_H-M   'P 1'
#
loop_
_entity.id
_entity.type
_entity.pdbx_description
1 polymer ?
#
loop_
_entity_poly.entity_id
_entity_poly.type
_entity_poly.pdbx_seq_one_letter_code
_entity_poly.pdbx_strand_id
1 'polypeptide(L)' 'DVPGASVGDEVVLFGDSLVSVDDVARWAEMISYEVLSNTGKRVPRRYV' A
#
# COMPACT_ATOMS: atom_id res chain seq x y z
N ASP A 1 9.53 -14.05 -6.35
CA ASP A 1 10.17 -13.66 -7.61
C ASP A 1 9.07 -13.27 -8.57
N VAL A 2 9.18 -12.10 -9.21
CA VAL A 2 8.16 -11.57 -10.12
C VAL A 2 8.79 -11.45 -11.51
N PRO A 3 8.35 -12.26 -12.49
CA PRO A 3 8.92 -12.22 -13.84
C PRO A 3 8.84 -10.82 -14.45
N GLY A 4 9.98 -10.31 -14.92
CA GLY A 4 10.07 -9.01 -15.58
C GLY A 4 10.27 -7.81 -14.65
N ALA A 5 10.26 -7.99 -13.33
CA ALA A 5 10.56 -6.92 -12.39
C ALA A 5 12.08 -6.67 -12.26
N SER A 6 12.47 -5.40 -12.18
CA SER A 6 13.85 -4.93 -12.03
C SER A 6 14.01 -4.07 -10.78
N VAL A 7 15.25 -3.95 -10.28
CA VAL A 7 15.56 -3.09 -9.13
C VAL A 7 15.31 -1.63 -9.52
N GLY A 8 14.48 -0.95 -8.73
CA GLY A 8 14.11 0.45 -8.95
C GLY A 8 12.73 0.63 -9.59
N ASP A 9 12.08 -0.45 -10.01
CA ASP A 9 10.71 -0.38 -10.52
C ASP A 9 9.74 0.12 -9.44
N GLU A 10 8.83 1.00 -9.84
CA GLU A 10 7.81 1.53 -8.94
C GLU A 10 6.78 0.44 -8.63
N VAL A 11 6.38 0.37 -7.36
CA VAL A 11 5.38 -0.57 -6.88
C VAL A 11 4.32 0.20 -6.10
N VAL A 12 3.05 -0.06 -6.44
CA VAL A 12 1.90 0.42 -5.68
C VAL A 12 1.47 -0.68 -4.71
N LEU A 13 1.50 -0.40 -3.41
CA LEU A 13 1.06 -1.36 -2.39
C LEU A 13 -0.47 -1.39 -2.24
N PHE A 14 -1.10 -0.21 -2.33
CA PHE A 14 -2.56 -0.04 -2.33
C PHE A 14 -2.91 1.38 -2.83
N GLY A 15 -4.16 1.59 -3.25
CA GLY A 15 -4.69 2.90 -3.64
C GLY A 15 -4.76 3.13 -5.15
N ASP A 16 -4.53 2.08 -5.96
CA ASP A 16 -4.82 2.08 -7.39
C ASP A 16 -6.10 1.27 -7.70
N SER A 17 -6.31 0.91 -8.97
CA SER A 17 -7.45 0.11 -9.40
C SER A 17 -7.31 -1.40 -9.13
N LEU A 18 -6.14 -1.87 -8.70
CA LEU A 18 -5.86 -3.31 -8.49
C LEU A 18 -6.02 -3.70 -7.03
N VAL A 19 -5.50 -2.88 -6.10
CA VAL A 19 -5.55 -3.15 -4.67
C VAL A 19 -6.08 -1.94 -3.92
N SER A 20 -7.27 -2.07 -3.35
CA SER A 20 -7.86 -1.03 -2.51
C SER A 20 -7.34 -1.10 -1.07
N VAL A 21 -7.53 -0.02 -0.30
CA VAL A 21 -7.23 -0.02 1.14
C VAL A 21 -8.10 -1.02 1.91
N ASP A 22 -9.34 -1.26 1.45
CA ASP A 22 -10.26 -2.21 2.07
C ASP A 22 -9.82 -3.67 1.82
N ASP A 23 -9.18 -3.96 0.67
CA ASP A 23 -8.57 -5.27 0.43
C ASP A 23 -7.46 -5.56 1.42
N VAL A 24 -6.57 -4.58 1.65
CA VAL A 24 -5.49 -4.69 2.64
C VAL A 24 -6.05 -4.84 4.05
N ALA A 25 -7.07 -4.05 4.40
CA ALA A 25 -7.72 -4.14 5.70
C ALA A 25 -8.31 -5.53 5.95
N ARG A 26 -9.01 -6.08 4.95
CA ARG A 26 -9.57 -7.44 5.00
C ARG A 26 -8.49 -8.50 5.17
N TRP A 27 -7.37 -8.41 4.45
CA TRP A 27 -6.26 -9.36 4.60
C TRP A 27 -5.57 -9.27 5.97
N ALA A 28 -5.57 -8.08 6.56
CA ALA A 28 -5.01 -7.82 7.89
C ALA A 28 -6.04 -7.98 9.03
N GLU A 29 -7.24 -8.49 8.74
CA GLU A 29 -8.33 -8.68 9.71
C GLU A 29 -8.67 -7.40 10.50
N MET A 30 -8.61 -6.25 9.83
CA MET A 30 -8.80 -4.94 10.44
C MET A 30 -9.65 -4.02 9.54
N ILE A 31 -9.84 -2.76 9.96
CA ILE A 31 -10.57 -1.76 9.15
C ILE A 31 -9.62 -0.85 8.37
N SER A 32 -10.10 -0.24 7.30
CA SER A 32 -9.29 0.64 6.43
C SER A 32 -8.70 1.84 7.18
N TYR A 33 -9.41 2.37 8.18
CA TYR A 33 -8.91 3.47 9.00
C TYR A 33 -7.66 3.09 9.82
N GLU A 34 -7.53 1.82 10.22
CA GLU A 34 -6.34 1.32 10.92
C GLU A 34 -5.16 1.19 9.96
N VAL A 35 -5.38 0.74 8.71
CA VAL A 35 -4.32 0.71 7.66
C VAL A 35 -3.75 2.12 7.44
N LEU A 36 -4.63 3.10 7.25
CA LEU A 36 -4.24 4.47 6.94
C LEU A 36 -3.53 5.13 8.13
N SER A 37 -4.06 4.92 9.34
CA SER A 37 -3.52 5.53 10.56
C SER A 37 -2.20 4.90 11.01
N ASN A 38 -1.98 3.61 10.74
CA ASN A 38 -0.76 2.89 11.10
C ASN A 38 0.42 3.16 10.15
N THR A 39 0.22 3.92 9.07
CA THR A 39 1.33 4.33 8.20
C THR A 39 2.29 5.25 8.97
N GLY A 40 3.38 4.66 9.49
CA GLY A 40 4.29 5.32 10.42
C GLY A 40 5.04 6.53 9.85
N LYS A 41 5.65 7.34 10.72
CA LYS A 41 6.38 8.57 10.36
C LYS A 41 7.55 8.38 9.40
N ARG A 42 8.09 7.16 9.30
CA ARG A 42 9.20 6.82 8.39
C ARG A 42 8.81 6.85 6.92
N VAL A 43 7.53 6.70 6.60
CA VAL A 43 7.04 6.78 5.21
C VAL A 43 6.84 8.26 4.84
N PRO A 44 7.58 8.84 3.88
CA PRO A 44 7.42 10.24 3.51
C PRO A 44 6.03 10.49 2.87
N ARG A 45 5.43 11.63 3.16
CA ARG A 45 4.17 12.09 2.53
C ARG A 45 4.50 13.07 1.41
N ARG A 46 4.03 12.79 0.20
CA ARG A 46 4.11 13.70 -0.95
C ARG A 46 2.74 14.33 -1.16
N TYR A 47 2.66 15.66 -1.11
CA TYR A 47 1.45 16.41 -1.43
C TYR A 47 1.51 16.82 -2.91
N VAL A 48 0.47 16.50 -3.66
CA VAL A 48 0.33 16.75 -5.10
C VAL A 48 -0.83 17.68 -5.38
#